data_AF-A0A4R6T472-F1
#
_entry.id   AF-A0A4R6T472-F1
#
_cell.length_a   1.000
_cell.length_b   1.000
_cell.length_c   1.000
_cell.angle_alpha   90.00
_cell.angle_beta   90.00
_cell.angle_gamma   90.00
#
_symmetry.space_group_name_H-M   'P 1'
#
loop_
_entity.id
_entity.type
_entity.pdbx_description
1 polymer ?
#
loop_
_entity_poly.entity_id
_entity_poly.type
_entity_poly.pdbx_seq_one_letter_code
_entity_poly.pdbx_strand_id
1 'polypeptide(L)'
;MNKNILFLFVFLAIFSCKDEEDTSPDSTACAGTVCSATLGSGETAATIPSSAVGVFKTVVTFAEPTSPFKLGTKATFEVTKDQKLIVSIEGKDCITLTNPIWRFGATSGSGNYTFKDNCRDNVAYNLSFNTNGTFNEVNIENVSGPGFFGQFTVE
;
A
#
# COMPACT_ATOMS: atom_id res chain seq x y z
N MET A 1 59.98 -42.17 -5.25
CA MET A 1 59.96 -40.80 -5.81
C MET A 1 58.54 -40.27 -5.70
N ASN A 2 58.40 -39.21 -4.91
CA ASN A 2 57.14 -38.57 -4.54
C ASN A 2 56.48 -37.86 -5.73
N LYS A 3 55.14 -37.76 -5.71
CA LYS A 3 54.41 -36.53 -6.05
C LYS A 3 52.95 -36.64 -5.61
N ASN A 4 52.68 -36.14 -4.40
CA ASN A 4 51.34 -35.80 -3.95
C ASN A 4 50.86 -34.58 -4.75
N ILE A 5 49.71 -34.68 -5.42
CA ILE A 5 49.01 -33.55 -6.01
C ILE A 5 47.88 -33.18 -5.06
N LEU A 6 48.10 -32.13 -4.28
CA LEU A 6 47.12 -31.51 -3.38
C LEU A 6 46.26 -30.55 -4.21
N PHE A 7 45.02 -30.91 -4.48
CA PHE A 7 44.04 -30.00 -5.08
C PHE A 7 43.48 -29.08 -3.98
N LEU A 8 43.86 -27.80 -4.03
CA LEU A 8 43.35 -26.75 -3.15
C LEU A 8 42.08 -26.16 -3.79
N PHE A 9 40.90 -26.53 -3.27
CA PHE A 9 39.64 -25.89 -3.63
C PHE A 9 39.50 -24.59 -2.82
N VAL A 10 39.68 -23.46 -3.49
CA VAL A 10 39.39 -22.12 -2.93
C VAL A 10 37.89 -21.86 -3.10
N PHE A 11 37.14 -21.95 -2.01
CA PHE A 11 35.75 -21.48 -1.95
C PHE A 11 35.78 -19.94 -1.84
N LEU A 12 35.53 -19.24 -2.95
CA LEU A 12 35.20 -17.82 -2.94
C LEU A 12 33.77 -17.67 -2.40
N ALA A 13 33.64 -17.24 -1.14
CA ALA A 13 32.38 -16.73 -0.62
C ALA A 13 32.09 -15.38 -1.27
N ILE A 14 31.24 -15.39 -2.29
CA ILE A 14 30.61 -14.17 -2.82
C ILE A 14 29.65 -13.66 -1.74
N PHE A 15 30.09 -12.65 -1.00
CA PHE A 15 29.20 -11.76 -0.26
C PHE A 15 28.28 -11.09 -1.28
N SER A 16 27.05 -11.58 -1.40
CA SER A 16 25.97 -10.83 -2.03
C SER A 16 25.64 -9.69 -1.07
N CYS A 17 26.14 -8.48 -1.37
CA CYS A 17 25.53 -7.27 -0.84
C CYS A 17 24.04 -7.32 -1.20
N LYS A 18 23.20 -7.29 -0.18
CA LYS A 18 21.77 -7.05 -0.34
C LYS A 18 21.66 -5.54 -0.42
N ASP A 19 21.55 -5.02 -1.65
CA ASP A 19 21.23 -3.62 -1.85
C ASP A 19 19.88 -3.37 -1.15
N GLU A 20 19.86 -2.46 -0.18
CA GLU A 20 18.61 -1.92 0.30
C GLU A 20 18.03 -1.08 -0.84
N GLU A 21 16.97 -1.59 -1.48
CA GLU A 21 16.20 -0.78 -2.42
C GLU A 21 15.68 0.45 -1.67
N ASP A 22 16.30 1.60 -1.96
CA ASP A 22 15.72 2.91 -1.76
C ASP A 22 14.39 2.95 -2.54
N THR A 23 13.30 2.57 -1.88
CA THR A 23 11.95 2.76 -2.41
C THR A 23 11.63 4.26 -2.39
N SER A 24 12.19 5.00 -3.34
CA SER A 24 11.75 6.34 -3.67
C SER A 24 10.29 6.26 -4.15
N PRO A 25 9.38 7.11 -3.65
CA PRO A 25 7.95 7.12 -4.02
C PRO A 25 7.68 7.67 -5.44
N ASP A 26 8.63 7.44 -6.36
CA ASP A 26 8.54 7.73 -7.79
C ASP A 26 8.24 6.44 -8.58
N SER A 27 7.65 5.41 -7.95
CA SER A 27 7.44 4.14 -8.64
C SER A 27 6.50 4.32 -9.82
N THR A 28 6.91 3.71 -10.94
CA THR A 28 6.08 3.60 -12.13
C THR A 28 4.84 2.81 -11.73
N ALA A 29 3.63 3.29 -12.06
CA ALA A 29 2.38 2.57 -11.84
C ALA A 29 2.59 1.07 -12.08
N CYS A 30 2.28 0.22 -11.10
CA CYS A 30 2.51 -1.20 -11.28
C CYS A 30 1.79 -1.67 -12.55
N ALA A 31 2.41 -2.59 -13.32
CA ALA A 31 1.90 -3.04 -14.62
C ALA A 31 0.50 -3.71 -14.56
N GLY A 32 -0.10 -3.77 -13.36
CA GLY A 32 -1.46 -4.25 -13.14
C GLY A 32 -2.54 -3.20 -13.43
N THR A 33 -3.73 -3.48 -12.94
CA THR A 33 -4.94 -2.73 -13.27
C THR A 33 -4.90 -1.32 -12.69
N VAL A 34 -5.26 -0.32 -13.51
CA VAL A 34 -5.52 1.05 -13.05
C VAL A 34 -7.01 1.21 -12.81
N CYS A 35 -7.37 1.64 -11.61
CA CYS A 35 -8.75 1.78 -11.18
C CYS A 35 -9.01 3.25 -10.86
N SER A 36 -9.82 3.85 -11.73
CA SER A 36 -10.18 5.26 -11.65
C SER A 36 -11.65 5.36 -11.30
N ALA A 37 -11.94 5.65 -10.04
CA ALA A 37 -13.32 5.75 -9.60
C ALA A 37 -13.86 7.18 -9.81
N THR A 38 -15.14 7.27 -10.11
CA THR A 38 -15.88 8.53 -10.21
C THR A 38 -16.39 8.96 -8.85
N LEU A 39 -16.62 10.25 -8.64
CA LEU A 39 -17.26 10.77 -7.42
C LEU A 39 -18.70 10.25 -7.31
N GLY A 40 -19.04 9.73 -6.13
CA GLY A 40 -20.39 9.41 -5.72
C GLY A 40 -21.07 10.57 -4.99
N SER A 41 -22.33 10.36 -4.60
CA SER A 41 -23.09 11.34 -3.83
C SER A 41 -22.45 11.58 -2.45
N GLY A 42 -22.23 12.86 -2.10
CA GLY A 42 -21.62 13.25 -0.82
C GLY A 42 -20.11 13.04 -0.75
N GLU A 43 -19.47 12.67 -1.87
CA GLU A 43 -18.02 12.58 -2.00
C GLU A 43 -17.48 13.85 -2.68
N THR A 44 -16.27 14.25 -2.29
CA THR A 44 -15.54 15.35 -2.92
C THR A 44 -14.16 14.88 -3.34
N ALA A 45 -13.61 15.43 -4.42
CA ALA A 45 -12.24 15.11 -4.81
C ALA A 45 -11.28 15.60 -3.74
N ALA A 46 -10.35 14.75 -3.35
CA ALA A 46 -9.29 15.08 -2.41
C ALA A 46 -8.00 15.41 -3.16
N THR A 47 -7.17 16.23 -2.51
CA THR A 47 -5.78 16.47 -2.92
C THR A 47 -4.90 15.95 -1.81
N ILE A 48 -4.01 15.01 -2.12
CA ILE A 48 -3.05 14.49 -1.15
C ILE A 48 -1.92 15.52 -1.00
N PRO A 49 -1.54 15.90 0.23
CA PRO A 49 -0.41 16.77 0.47
C PRO A 49 0.90 16.01 0.25
N SER A 50 1.96 16.72 -0.12
CA SER A 50 3.28 16.11 -0.33
C SER A 50 3.83 15.40 0.91
N SER A 51 3.37 15.78 2.11
CA SER A 51 3.73 15.12 3.37
C SER A 51 3.15 13.72 3.53
N ALA A 52 2.14 13.35 2.74
CA ALA A 52 1.51 12.03 2.75
C ALA A 52 2.07 11.09 1.66
N VAL A 53 2.95 11.58 0.79
CA VAL A 53 3.68 10.77 -0.20
C VAL A 53 4.68 9.87 0.52
N GLY A 54 4.68 8.58 0.17
CA GLY A 54 5.54 7.60 0.83
C GLY A 54 5.12 6.15 0.58
N VAL A 55 5.93 5.22 1.09
CA VAL A 55 5.70 3.78 1.00
C VAL A 55 5.45 3.23 2.40
N PHE A 56 4.27 2.63 2.60
CA PHE A 56 3.81 2.14 3.89
C PHE A 56 3.66 0.63 3.84
N LYS A 57 4.55 -0.08 4.55
CA LYS A 57 4.46 -1.53 4.76
C LYS A 57 3.53 -1.78 5.95
N THR A 58 2.54 -2.61 5.75
CA THR A 58 1.43 -2.78 6.68
C THR A 58 0.96 -4.23 6.77
N VAL A 59 0.22 -4.55 7.83
CA VAL A 59 -0.38 -5.85 8.07
C VAL A 59 -1.81 -5.70 8.60
N VAL A 60 -2.71 -6.59 8.20
CA VAL A 60 -4.08 -6.61 8.74
C VAL A 60 -4.04 -7.00 10.22
N THR A 61 -4.40 -6.06 11.10
CA THR A 61 -4.44 -6.27 12.56
C THR A 61 -5.85 -6.37 13.12
N PHE A 62 -6.85 -5.92 12.37
CA PHE A 62 -8.25 -6.14 12.67
C PHE A 62 -9.02 -6.46 11.38
N ALA A 63 -9.94 -7.43 11.45
CA ALA A 63 -10.76 -7.86 10.34
C ALA A 63 -12.12 -8.34 10.85
N GLU A 64 -13.19 -7.75 10.31
CA GLU A 64 -14.55 -8.25 10.47
C GLU A 64 -14.71 -9.62 9.80
N PRO A 65 -15.72 -10.44 10.19
CA PRO A 65 -15.97 -11.74 9.56
C PRO A 65 -16.18 -11.67 8.04
N THR A 66 -16.66 -10.54 7.53
CA THR A 66 -16.90 -10.30 6.09
C THR A 66 -15.72 -9.61 5.39
N SER A 67 -14.60 -9.41 6.07
CA SER A 67 -13.41 -8.81 5.47
C SER A 67 -12.91 -9.65 4.29
N PRO A 68 -12.52 -9.02 3.16
CA PRO A 68 -11.88 -9.73 2.07
C PRO A 68 -10.43 -10.15 2.39
N PHE A 69 -9.85 -9.61 3.46
CA PHE A 69 -8.46 -9.89 3.86
C PHE A 69 -8.44 -10.49 5.27
N LYS A 70 -7.68 -11.57 5.43
CA LYS A 70 -7.54 -12.27 6.72
C LYS A 70 -6.54 -11.52 7.61
N LEU A 71 -6.69 -11.67 8.92
CA LEU A 71 -5.68 -11.22 9.89
C LEU A 71 -4.28 -11.73 9.51
N GLY A 72 -3.29 -10.86 9.64
CA GLY A 72 -1.90 -11.16 9.28
C GLY A 72 -1.55 -11.01 7.79
N THR A 73 -2.53 -10.72 6.92
CA THR A 73 -2.25 -10.44 5.49
C THR A 73 -1.37 -9.19 5.38
N LYS A 74 -0.24 -9.29 4.68
CA LYS A 74 0.68 -8.17 4.47
C LYS A 74 0.30 -7.36 3.23
N ALA A 75 0.54 -6.06 3.29
CA ALA A 75 0.33 -5.16 2.16
C ALA A 75 1.33 -4.00 2.17
N THR A 76 1.65 -3.50 0.98
CA THR A 76 2.34 -2.22 0.79
C THR A 76 1.39 -1.24 0.11
N PHE A 77 1.25 -0.07 0.73
CA PHE A 77 0.52 1.07 0.19
C PHE A 77 1.53 2.16 -0.16
N GLU A 78 1.65 2.49 -1.43
CA GLU A 78 2.51 3.57 -1.90
C GLU A 78 1.68 4.74 -2.41
N VAL A 79 1.82 5.88 -1.76
CA VAL A 79 1.23 7.15 -2.17
C VAL A 79 2.26 7.89 -3.00
N THR A 80 1.96 8.11 -4.28
CA THR A 80 2.90 8.74 -5.22
C THR A 80 2.68 10.25 -5.32
N LYS A 81 3.68 10.98 -5.82
CA LYS A 81 3.60 12.43 -6.08
C LYS A 81 2.51 12.81 -7.10
N ASP A 82 2.09 11.87 -7.94
CA ASP A 82 1.06 12.04 -8.97
C ASP A 82 -0.38 11.84 -8.44
N GLN A 83 -0.60 11.87 -7.12
CA GLN A 83 -1.90 11.63 -6.48
C GLN A 83 -2.49 10.25 -6.75
N LYS A 84 -1.64 9.22 -6.83
CA LYS A 84 -2.03 7.82 -7.02
C LYS A 84 -1.71 7.00 -5.77
N LEU A 85 -2.47 5.94 -5.57
CA LEU A 85 -2.18 4.92 -4.57
C LEU A 85 -1.88 3.59 -5.27
N ILE A 86 -0.68 3.06 -5.09
CA ILE A 86 -0.30 1.74 -5.55
C ILE A 86 -0.51 0.76 -4.39
N VAL A 87 -1.27 -0.30 -4.65
CA VAL A 87 -1.70 -1.27 -3.63
C VAL A 87 -1.20 -2.68 -3.98
N SER A 88 -0.23 -3.15 -3.20
CA SER A 88 0.36 -4.48 -3.32
C SER A 88 -0.01 -5.32 -2.10
N ILE A 89 -0.94 -6.26 -2.25
CA ILE A 89 -1.39 -7.15 -1.16
C ILE A 89 -0.83 -8.56 -1.42
N GLU A 90 -0.35 -9.22 -0.37
CA GLU A 90 0.17 -10.59 -0.46
C GLU A 90 -0.86 -11.54 -1.10
N GLY A 91 -0.44 -12.26 -2.14
CA GLY A 91 -1.29 -13.20 -2.87
C GLY A 91 -2.26 -12.56 -3.87
N LYS A 92 -2.12 -11.26 -4.17
CA LYS A 92 -2.95 -10.54 -5.16
C LYS A 92 -2.08 -9.75 -6.15
N ASP A 93 -2.60 -9.58 -7.36
CA ASP A 93 -1.99 -8.70 -8.35
C ASP A 93 -2.02 -7.25 -7.87
N CYS A 94 -0.93 -6.51 -8.07
CA CYS A 94 -0.88 -5.08 -7.73
C CYS A 94 -1.88 -4.27 -8.57
N ILE A 95 -2.44 -3.22 -7.97
CA ILE A 95 -3.30 -2.26 -8.65
C ILE A 95 -2.85 -0.82 -8.37
N THR A 96 -3.16 0.08 -9.30
CA THR A 96 -2.99 1.52 -9.13
C THR A 96 -4.36 2.18 -9.04
N LEU A 97 -4.63 2.90 -7.95
CA LEU A 97 -5.86 3.63 -7.72
C LEU A 97 -5.62 5.13 -7.94
N THR A 98 -6.57 5.79 -8.58
CA THR A 98 -6.52 7.24 -8.86
C THR A 98 -7.77 7.94 -8.35
N ASN A 99 -7.78 9.28 -8.35
CA ASN A 99 -8.87 10.13 -7.89
C ASN A 99 -9.20 9.91 -6.41
N PRO A 100 -8.28 10.28 -5.49
CA PRO A 100 -8.59 10.23 -4.08
C PRO A 100 -9.80 11.12 -3.77
N ILE A 101 -10.54 10.74 -2.74
CA ILE A 101 -11.76 11.43 -2.32
C ILE A 101 -11.76 11.69 -0.82
N TRP A 102 -12.53 12.71 -0.43
CA TRP A 102 -13.06 12.84 0.93
C TRP A 102 -14.52 12.41 0.93
N ARG A 103 -14.88 11.65 1.97
CA ARG A 103 -16.24 11.18 2.22
C ARG A 103 -16.53 11.16 3.71
N PHE A 104 -17.81 11.02 4.08
CA PHE A 104 -18.26 10.93 5.48
C PHE A 104 -17.76 12.06 6.39
N GLY A 105 -17.72 13.30 5.87
CA GLY A 105 -17.29 14.47 6.63
C GLY A 105 -15.77 14.69 6.68
N ALA A 106 -14.97 13.83 6.03
CA ALA A 106 -13.55 14.11 5.82
C ALA A 106 -13.36 15.40 5.02
N THR A 107 -12.24 16.08 5.29
CA THR A 107 -11.82 17.35 4.66
C THR A 107 -10.31 17.39 4.53
N SER A 108 -9.76 18.45 3.93
CA SER A 108 -8.30 18.64 3.82
C SER A 108 -7.55 18.65 5.14
N GLY A 109 -8.21 19.00 6.25
CA GLY A 109 -7.62 18.96 7.59
C GLY A 109 -7.79 17.64 8.33
N SER A 110 -8.52 16.67 7.76
CA SER A 110 -8.90 15.44 8.46
C SER A 110 -7.79 14.38 8.53
N GLY A 111 -6.75 14.49 7.70
CA GLY A 111 -5.73 13.45 7.56
C GLY A 111 -6.26 12.14 6.97
N ASN A 112 -7.46 12.14 6.37
CA ASN A 112 -8.07 10.96 5.76
C ASN A 112 -8.15 11.14 4.24
N TYR A 113 -7.66 10.15 3.49
CA TYR A 113 -7.68 10.15 2.03
C TYR A 113 -8.13 8.78 1.52
N THR A 114 -9.30 8.75 0.87
CA THR A 114 -9.90 7.50 0.44
C THR A 114 -9.67 7.25 -1.05
N PHE A 115 -9.24 6.04 -1.39
CA PHE A 115 -9.17 5.54 -2.76
C PHE A 115 -10.12 4.36 -2.91
N LYS A 116 -10.85 4.30 -4.04
CA LYS A 116 -11.81 3.24 -4.29
C LYS A 116 -11.21 2.20 -5.23
N ASP A 117 -11.13 0.96 -4.76
CA ASP A 117 -10.88 -0.22 -5.57
C ASP A 117 -12.22 -0.81 -6.02
N ASN A 118 -12.71 -0.36 -7.17
CA ASN A 118 -13.92 -0.86 -7.81
C ASN A 118 -13.62 -1.90 -8.91
N CYS A 119 -12.38 -2.40 -8.98
CA CYS A 119 -11.89 -3.20 -10.11
C CYS A 119 -11.41 -4.59 -9.67
N ARG A 120 -10.87 -4.74 -8.45
CA ARG A 120 -10.29 -5.99 -7.93
C ARG A 120 -11.07 -6.49 -6.72
N ASP A 121 -11.09 -5.73 -5.62
CA ASP A 121 -11.64 -6.21 -4.35
C ASP A 121 -13.01 -5.59 -3.98
N ASN A 122 -13.46 -4.56 -4.71
CA ASN A 122 -14.72 -3.85 -4.45
C ASN A 122 -14.78 -3.24 -3.03
N VAL A 123 -13.68 -2.62 -2.60
CA VAL A 123 -13.52 -1.92 -1.31
C VAL A 123 -13.03 -0.49 -1.50
N ALA A 124 -13.08 0.30 -0.43
CA ALA A 124 -12.38 1.56 -0.35
C ALA A 124 -11.24 1.46 0.68
N TYR A 125 -10.08 1.99 0.31
CA TYR A 125 -8.92 2.14 1.20
C TYR A 125 -8.87 3.58 1.68
N ASN A 126 -9.15 3.80 2.96
CA ASN A 126 -9.05 5.11 3.58
C ASN A 126 -7.74 5.21 4.36
N LEU A 127 -6.77 5.93 3.79
CA LEU A 127 -5.48 6.18 4.41
C LEU A 127 -5.66 7.25 5.49
N SER A 128 -5.33 6.89 6.72
CA SER A 128 -5.46 7.74 7.89
C SER A 128 -4.07 8.16 8.38
N PHE A 129 -3.91 9.45 8.59
CA PHE A 129 -2.70 10.08 9.12
C PHE A 129 -3.02 10.76 10.44
N ASN A 130 -2.08 10.67 11.38
CA ASN A 130 -2.14 11.37 12.65
C ASN A 130 -2.08 12.90 12.45
N THR A 131 -2.45 13.65 13.48
CA THR A 131 -2.44 15.13 13.45
C THR A 131 -1.05 15.74 13.23
N ASN A 132 0.01 14.99 13.56
CA ASN A 132 1.40 15.35 13.30
C ASN A 132 1.87 14.98 11.86
N GLY A 133 0.98 14.46 11.03
CA GLY A 133 1.25 14.04 9.65
C GLY A 133 1.88 12.66 9.50
N THR A 134 2.13 11.92 10.58
CA THR A 134 2.65 10.54 10.46
C THR A 134 1.55 9.61 10.01
N PHE A 135 1.88 8.68 9.11
CA PHE A 135 0.95 7.63 8.70
C PHE A 135 0.52 6.78 9.90
N ASN A 136 -0.77 6.47 9.98
CA ASN A 136 -1.35 5.68 11.07
C ASN A 136 -1.77 4.29 10.57
N GLU A 137 -2.71 4.24 9.63
CA GLU A 137 -3.35 3.00 9.18
C GLU A 137 -4.03 3.17 7.82
N VAL A 138 -4.46 2.04 7.24
CA VAL A 138 -5.44 2.01 6.15
C VAL A 138 -6.70 1.30 6.61
N ASN A 139 -7.81 2.03 6.65
CA ASN A 139 -9.12 1.45 6.90
C ASN A 139 -9.68 0.83 5.62
N ILE A 140 -10.23 -0.39 5.75
CA ILE A 140 -10.89 -1.12 4.69
C ILE A 140 -12.39 -0.88 4.84
N GLU A 141 -12.97 -0.19 3.89
CA GLU A 141 -14.35 0.27 3.96
C GLU A 141 -15.17 -0.24 2.76
N ASN A 142 -16.49 -0.12 2.86
CA ASN A 142 -17.37 -0.29 1.70
C ASN A 142 -16.99 0.66 0.57
N VAL A 143 -16.88 0.15 -0.67
CA VAL A 143 -16.55 0.99 -1.83
C VAL A 143 -17.56 2.13 -2.04
N SER A 144 -18.82 1.90 -1.66
CA SER A 144 -19.91 2.86 -1.71
C SER A 144 -20.77 2.75 -0.44
N GLY A 145 -21.15 3.90 0.12
CA GLY A 145 -21.91 3.95 1.37
C GLY A 145 -21.08 3.56 2.61
N PRO A 146 -21.67 3.69 3.81
CA PRO A 146 -20.99 3.40 5.06
C PRO A 146 -20.72 1.90 5.22
N GLY A 147 -19.64 1.55 5.92
CA GLY A 147 -19.32 0.19 6.31
C GLY A 147 -17.82 -0.01 6.49
N PHE A 148 -17.46 -0.89 7.42
CA PHE A 148 -16.09 -1.17 7.82
C PHE A 148 -15.84 -2.67 7.76
N PHE A 149 -14.71 -3.06 7.19
CA PHE A 149 -14.29 -4.45 7.05
C PHE A 149 -13.07 -4.78 7.88
N GLY A 150 -12.26 -3.79 8.26
CA GLY A 150 -11.03 -4.02 8.98
C GLY A 150 -10.01 -2.93 8.73
N GLN A 151 -8.78 -3.14 9.21
CA GLN A 151 -7.71 -2.19 9.00
C GLN A 151 -6.35 -2.88 8.82
N PHE A 152 -5.51 -2.24 8.01
CA PHE A 152 -4.07 -2.48 7.95
C PHE A 152 -3.36 -1.45 8.84
N THR A 153 -2.45 -1.89 9.69
CA THR A 153 -1.57 -0.99 10.47
C THR A 153 -0.12 -1.19 10.08
N VAL A 154 0.74 -0.21 10.39
CA VAL A 154 2.19 -0.28 10.14
C VAL A 154 2.78 -1.54 10.79
N GLU A 155 3.69 -2.21 10.08
CA GLU A 155 4.49 -3.33 10.60
C GLU A 155 5.51 -2.91 11.66
#